data_AF-A0A1V4TF39-F1
#
_entry.id   AF-A0A1V4TF39-F1
#
_cell.length_a   1.000
_cell.length_b   1.000
_cell.length_c   1.000
_cell.angle_alpha   90.00
_cell.angle_beta   90.00
_cell.angle_gamma   90.00
#
_symmetry.space_group_name_H-M   'P 1'
#
loop_
_entity.id
_entity.type
_entity.pdbx_description
1 polymer ?
#
loop_
_entity_poly.entity_id
_entity_poly.type
_entity_poly.pdbx_seq_one_letter_code
_entity_poly.pdbx_strand_id
1 'polypeptide(L)'
;MKVDVDNVDESRNGWQVRICVDLSPEELSRLNQDSIDMIEDFTIDQKDCDLFFNCFLSTAEPWEDEHLEELLKAIKFEVEYHVNALLE
;
A
#
# COMPACT_ATOMS: atom_id res chain seq x y z
N MET A 1 -1.23 14.30 0.64
CA MET A 1 -1.73 12.91 0.57
C MET A 1 -2.15 12.43 1.93
N LYS A 2 -3.08 11.49 1.98
CA LYS A 2 -3.49 10.80 3.20
C LYS A 2 -3.39 9.29 2.96
N VAL A 3 -2.62 8.60 3.79
CA VAL A 3 -2.42 7.14 3.69
C VAL A 3 -3.17 6.50 4.85
N ASP A 4 -4.04 5.52 4.56
CA ASP A 4 -4.80 4.79 5.57
C ASP A 4 -4.96 3.31 5.20
N VAL A 5 -5.16 2.47 6.21
CA VAL A 5 -5.54 1.07 6.00
C VAL A 5 -7.02 1.05 5.59
N ASP A 6 -7.30 0.64 4.36
CA ASP A 6 -8.66 0.54 3.83
C ASP A 6 -9.31 -0.77 4.27
N ASN A 7 -8.58 -1.88 4.13
CA ASN A 7 -9.10 -3.19 4.50
C ASN A 7 -8.00 -4.15 4.96
N VAL A 8 -8.37 -5.06 5.85
CA VAL A 8 -7.54 -6.19 6.31
C VAL A 8 -8.44 -7.41 6.41
N ASP A 9 -8.36 -8.28 5.41
CA ASP A 9 -9.14 -9.52 5.36
C ASP A 9 -8.27 -10.69 5.80
N GLU A 10 -8.66 -11.35 6.88
CA GLU A 10 -8.02 -12.58 7.32
C GLU A 10 -8.37 -13.74 6.38
N SER A 11 -7.35 -14.50 6.00
CA SER A 11 -7.45 -15.73 5.22
C SER A 11 -6.80 -16.88 6.00
N ARG A 12 -6.95 -18.11 5.50
CA ARG A 12 -6.38 -19.29 6.18
C ARG A 12 -4.86 -19.25 6.37
N ASN A 13 -4.14 -18.50 5.52
CA ASN A 13 -2.69 -18.54 5.43
C ASN A 13 -2.06 -17.15 5.57
N GLY A 14 -2.79 -16.15 6.08
CA GLY A 14 -2.33 -14.77 6.07
C GLY A 14 -3.43 -13.73 6.03
N TRP A 15 -3.02 -12.48 5.78
CA TRP A 15 -3.92 -11.34 5.68
C TRP A 15 -3.79 -10.67 4.32
N GLN A 16 -4.92 -10.45 3.66
CA GLN A 16 -4.98 -9.59 2.51
C GLN A 16 -5.17 -8.16 2.99
N VAL A 17 -4.15 -7.33 2.73
CA VAL A 17 -4.09 -5.95 3.20
C VAL A 17 -4.29 -5.02 2.02
N ARG A 18 -5.11 -3.99 2.23
CA ARG A 18 -5.26 -2.88 1.30
C ARG A 18 -4.98 -1.57 2.01
N ILE A 19 -4.02 -0.82 1.48
CA ILE A 19 -3.74 0.56 1.88
C ILE A 19 -4.34 1.49 0.82
N CYS A 20 -5.12 2.47 1.25
CA CYS A 20 -5.63 3.53 0.40
C CYS A 20 -4.77 4.78 0.58
N VAL A 21 -4.41 5.41 -0.53
CA VAL A 21 -3.75 6.70 -0.58
C VAL A 21 -4.63 7.69 -1.32
N ASP A 22 -5.21 8.61 -0.58
CA ASP A 22 -6.00 9.73 -1.12
C ASP A 22 -5.04 10.85 -1.52
N LEU A 23 -4.96 11.10 -2.83
CA LEU A 23 -4.18 12.18 -3.42
C LEU A 23 -5.07 13.39 -3.67
N SER A 24 -4.55 14.58 -3.40
CA SER A 24 -5.16 15.79 -3.93
C SER A 24 -5.06 15.82 -5.47
N PRO A 25 -5.94 16.56 -6.17
CA PRO A 25 -5.85 16.70 -7.62
C PRO A 25 -4.49 17.25 -8.11
N GLU A 26 -3.83 18.07 -7.28
CA GLU A 26 -2.48 18.59 -7.57
C GLU A 26 -1.43 17.49 -7.50
N GLU A 27 -1.47 16.65 -6.46
CA GLU A 27 -0.57 15.50 -6.32
C GLU A 27 -0.80 14.49 -7.44
N LEU A 28 -2.06 14.19 -7.76
CA LEU A 28 -2.39 13.30 -8.86
C LEU A 28 -1.81 13.77 -10.20
N SER A 29 -1.82 15.09 -10.44
CA SER A 29 -1.25 15.66 -11.68
C SER A 29 0.28 15.50 -11.80
N ARG A 30 0.96 15.27 -10.68
CA ARG A 30 2.42 15.07 -10.60
C ARG A 30 2.81 13.60 -10.54
N LEU A 31 1.85 12.70 -10.35
CA LEU A 31 2.09 11.28 -10.19
C LEU A 31 2.70 10.70 -11.47
N ASN A 32 3.87 10.10 -11.35
CA ASN A 32 4.51 9.37 -12.43
C ASN A 32 3.83 7.99 -12.61
N GLN A 33 2.76 7.97 -13.41
CA GLN A 33 1.98 6.75 -13.66
C GLN A 33 2.80 5.61 -14.27
N ASP A 34 3.79 5.92 -15.10
CA ASP A 34 4.63 4.91 -15.76
C ASP A 34 5.50 4.12 -14.76
N SER A 35 5.71 4.67 -13.56
CA SER A 35 6.51 4.04 -12.49
C SER A 35 5.67 3.31 -11.44
N ILE A 36 4.33 3.39 -11.50
CA ILE A 36 3.45 2.70 -10.54
C ILE A 36 3.65 1.18 -10.63
N ASP A 37 3.69 0.64 -11.84
CA ASP A 37 3.85 -0.79 -12.08
C ASP A 37 5.26 -1.34 -11.71
N MET A 38 6.19 -0.47 -11.32
CA MET A 38 7.55 -0.86 -10.90
C MET A 38 7.63 -1.25 -9.42
N ILE A 39 6.55 -1.09 -8.66
CA ILE A 39 6.50 -1.43 -7.24
C ILE A 39 6.07 -2.89 -7.11
N GLU A 40 7.04 -3.80 -7.13
CA GLU A 40 6.82 -5.26 -7.24
C GLU A 40 6.04 -5.87 -6.07
N ASP A 41 6.18 -5.31 -4.87
CA ASP A 41 5.57 -5.86 -3.64
C ASP A 41 4.05 -5.60 -3.55
N PHE A 42 3.50 -4.77 -4.44
CA PHE A 42 2.10 -4.36 -4.40
C PHE A 42 1.41 -4.54 -5.75
N THR A 43 0.16 -4.99 -5.71
CA THR A 43 -0.77 -4.78 -6.82
C THR A 43 -1.47 -3.44 -6.59
N ILE A 44 -1.27 -2.48 -7.49
CA ILE A 44 -1.77 -1.11 -7.33
C ILE A 44 -2.93 -0.87 -8.29
N ASP A 45 -4.09 -0.52 -7.73
CA ASP A 45 -5.26 -0.08 -8.49
C ASP A 45 -5.45 1.42 -8.30
N GLN A 46 -5.77 2.16 -9.36
CA GLN A 46 -6.16 3.57 -9.27
C GLN A 46 -7.65 3.73 -9.52
N LYS A 47 -8.34 4.52 -8.68
CA LYS A 47 -9.70 4.96 -8.91
C LYS A 47 -9.85 6.43 -8.53
N ASP A 48 -10.21 7.26 -9.51
CA ASP A 48 -10.29 8.71 -9.34
C ASP A 48 -8.95 9.28 -8.79
N CYS A 49 -8.97 9.83 -7.58
CA CYS A 49 -7.77 10.37 -6.91
C CYS A 49 -7.17 9.40 -5.88
N ASP A 50 -7.73 8.20 -5.74
CA ASP A 50 -7.30 7.22 -4.77
C ASP A 50 -6.40 6.16 -5.44
N LEU A 51 -5.29 5.83 -4.78
CA LEU A 51 -4.46 4.67 -5.09
C LEU A 51 -4.67 3.58 -4.04
N PHE A 52 -4.89 2.35 -4.49
CA PHE A 52 -5.09 1.19 -3.63
C PHE A 52 -3.92 0.23 -3.79
N PHE A 53 -3.09 0.15 -2.76
CA PHE A 53 -1.98 -0.78 -2.67
C PHE A 53 -2.46 -2.06 -2.01
N ASN A 54 -2.48 -3.15 -2.77
CA ASN A 54 -2.91 -4.46 -2.28
C ASN A 54 -1.67 -5.36 -2.12
N CYS A 55 -1.52 -5.97 -0.95
CA CYS A 55 -0.49 -6.98 -0.69
C CYS A 55 -1.04 -8.14 0.15
N PHE A 56 -0.28 -9.23 0.21
CA PHE A 56 -0.62 -10.41 0.99
C PHE A 56 0.46 -10.70 2.03
N LEU A 57 0.10 -10.62 3.30
CA LEU A 57 0.95 -10.99 4.42
C LEU A 57 0.77 -12.47 4.72
N SER A 58 1.70 -13.29 4.26
CA SER A 58 1.70 -14.73 4.53
C SER A 58 2.11 -15.02 5.98
N THR A 59 1.44 -15.97 6.64
CA THR A 59 1.87 -16.49 7.96
C THR A 59 3.10 -17.40 7.86
N ALA A 60 3.54 -17.79 6.66
CA ALA A 60 4.73 -18.64 6.50
C ALA A 60 6.05 -17.84 6.48
N GLU A 61 5.97 -16.52 6.64
CA GLU A 61 7.09 -15.61 6.50
C GLU A 61 7.76 -15.32 7.85
N PRO A 62 9.03 -14.87 7.87
CA PRO A 62 9.80 -14.66 9.10
C PRO A 62 9.17 -13.68 10.11
N TRP A 63 8.23 -12.86 9.65
CA TRP A 63 7.52 -11.85 10.43
C TRP A 63 6.21 -12.39 11.05
N GLU A 64 5.93 -13.70 11.01
CA GLU A 64 4.78 -14.33 11.67
C GLU A 64 4.70 -14.04 13.18
N ASP A 65 5.86 -13.88 13.83
CA ASP A 65 5.95 -13.56 15.26
C ASP A 65 5.66 -12.08 15.58
N GLU A 66 5.54 -11.21 14.58
CA GLU A 66 5.22 -9.80 14.77
C GLU A 66 3.71 -9.57 14.89
N HIS A 67 3.34 -8.58 15.70
CA HIS A 67 1.95 -8.17 15.81
C HIS A 67 1.49 -7.55 14.48
N LEU A 68 0.32 -7.96 13.99
CA LEU A 68 -0.29 -7.43 12.77
C LEU A 68 -0.33 -5.89 12.74
N GLU A 69 -0.56 -5.23 13.88
CA GLU A 69 -0.52 -3.77 13.98
C GLU A 69 0.83 -3.15 13.60
N GLU A 70 1.94 -3.79 13.95
CA GLU A 70 3.29 -3.33 13.60
C GLU A 70 3.57 -3.58 12.11
N LEU A 71 3.12 -4.72 11.58
CA LEU A 71 3.21 -5.03 10.15
C LEU A 71 2.43 -4.01 9.31
N LEU A 72 1.19 -3.69 9.71
CA LEU A 72 0.37 -2.68 9.03
C LEU A 72 1.01 -1.29 9.09
N LYS A 73 1.69 -0.93 10.19
CA LYS A 73 2.46 0.32 10.26
C LYS A 73 3.64 0.31 9.29
N ALA A 74 4.40 -0.79 9.23
CA ALA A 74 5.53 -0.93 8.32
C ALA A 74 5.09 -0.77 6.85
N ILE A 75 4.04 -1.48 6.44
CA ILE A 75 3.46 -1.39 5.09
C ILE A 75 2.98 0.02 4.80
N LYS A 76 2.34 0.68 5.78
CA LYS A 76 1.90 2.07 5.62
C LYS A 76 3.07 3.01 5.36
N PHE A 77 4.18 2.86 6.09
CA PHE A 77 5.40 3.65 5.87
C PHE A 77 6.03 3.38 4.50
N GLU A 78 6.04 2.14 4.06
CA GLU A 78 6.55 1.75 2.75
C GLU A 78 5.71 2.33 1.61
N VAL A 79 4.38 2.23 1.69
CA VAL A 79 3.45 2.85 0.73
C VAL A 79 3.65 4.36 0.69
N GLU A 80 3.76 5.02 1.85
CA GLU A 80 4.05 6.46 1.94
C GLU A 80 5.39 6.82 1.28
N TYR A 81 6.44 6.01 1.48
CA TYR A 81 7.73 6.21 0.83
C TYR A 81 7.61 6.10 -0.70
N HIS A 82 6.98 5.06 -1.21
CA HIS A 82 6.82 4.85 -2.64
C HIS A 82 5.98 5.94 -3.31
N VAL A 83 4.86 6.35 -2.71
CA VAL A 83 4.03 7.42 -3.29
C VAL A 83 4.78 8.74 -3.31
N ASN A 84 5.56 9.06 -2.28
CA ASN A 84 6.39 10.26 -2.31
C ASN A 84 7.41 10.20 -3.47
N ALA A 85 8.06 9.06 -3.70
CA ALA A 85 8.99 8.88 -4.81
C ALA A 85 8.30 8.98 -6.19
N LEU A 86 7.02 8.63 -6.30
CA LEU A 86 6.23 8.79 -7.52
C LEU A 86 5.78 10.24 -7.79
N LEU A 87 5.84 11.13 -6.78
CA LEU A 87 5.42 12.53 -6.85
C LEU A 87 6.59 13.51 -7.04
N GLU A 88 7.84 13.04 -6.96
CA GLU A 88 9.08 13.79 -7.21
C GLU A 88 9.45 13.86 -8.70
#